data_AF-A0A1I5TRN3-F1
#
_entry.id   AF-A0A1I5TRN3-F1
#
_cell.length_a   1.000
_cell.length_b   1.000
_cell.length_c   1.000
_cell.angle_alpha   90.00
_cell.angle_beta   90.00
_cell.angle_gamma   90.00
#
_symmetry.space_group_name_H-M   'P 1'
#
loop_
_entity.id
_entity.type
_entity.pdbx_description
1 polymer ?
#
loop_
_entity_poly.entity_id
_entity_poly.type
_entity_poly.pdbx_seq_one_letter_code
_entity_poly.pdbx_strand_id
1 'polypeptide(L)'
;MYDYMKALQRQFETNPRSIQELADEVERTHKELSSRLAKDDRKLLLRLVDMEDHLRGTATLHSFTCGYRLACGIHRELAEEPMYSFAKEEEERACRKAQANDENDTET
;
A
#
# COMPACT_ATOMS: atom_id res chain seq x y z
N MET A 1 14.35 -8.55 7.48
CA MET A 1 13.05 -7.89 7.16
C MET A 1 13.20 -6.64 6.31
N TYR A 2 14.17 -5.76 6.57
CA TYR A 2 14.38 -4.54 5.78
C TYR A 2 14.56 -4.80 4.26
N ASP A 3 15.47 -5.70 3.88
CA ASP A 3 15.73 -6.02 2.47
C ASP A 3 14.52 -6.65 1.76
N TYR A 4 13.72 -7.43 2.51
CA TYR A 4 12.48 -8.01 2.00
C TYR A 4 11.44 -6.93 1.69
N MET A 5 11.21 -5.99 2.61
CA MET A 5 10.28 -4.87 2.38
C MET A 5 10.73 -3.99 1.23
N LYS A 6 12.05 -3.78 1.09
CA LYS A 6 12.62 -3.04 -0.04
C LYS A 6 12.41 -3.75 -1.37
N ALA A 7 12.59 -5.07 -1.42
CA ALA A 7 12.31 -5.86 -2.62
C ALA A 7 10.82 -5.83 -3.00
N LEU A 8 9.95 -5.97 -1.99
CA LEU A 8 8.50 -5.91 -2.17
C LEU A 8 8.06 -4.52 -2.66
N GLN A 9 8.56 -3.45 -2.05
CA GLN A 9 8.29 -2.07 -2.49
C GLN A 9 8.61 -1.90 -3.97
N ARG A 10 9.80 -2.33 -4.43
CA ARG A 10 10.22 -2.23 -5.84
C ARG A 10 9.30 -3.00 -6.80
N GLN A 11 8.70 -4.09 -6.35
CA GLN A 11 7.77 -4.88 -7.18
C GLN A 11 6.44 -4.14 -7.41
N PHE A 12 6.00 -3.36 -6.43
CA PHE A 12 4.74 -2.60 -6.47
C PHE A 12 4.92 -1.12 -6.82
N GLU A 13 6.16 -0.66 -6.95
CA GLU A 13 6.49 0.70 -7.31
C GLU A 13 6.07 0.97 -8.75
N THR A 14 4.97 1.70 -8.91
CA THR A 14 4.58 2.29 -10.19
C THR A 14 5.36 3.58 -10.40
N ASN A 15 5.96 3.73 -11.59
CA ASN A 15 6.53 5.00 -12.03
C ASN A 15 5.52 5.70 -12.95
N PRO A 16 4.57 6.48 -12.39
CA PRO A 16 3.69 7.32 -13.19
C PRO A 16 4.51 8.38 -13.94
N ARG A 17 4.01 8.78 -15.12
CA ARG A 17 4.68 9.78 -15.97
C ARG A 17 4.96 11.09 -15.23
N SER A 18 4.07 11.52 -14.34
CA SER A 18 4.25 12.73 -13.54
C SER A 18 5.48 12.69 -12.63
N ILE A 19 5.81 11.52 -12.06
CA ILE A 19 7.03 11.35 -11.26
C ILE A 19 8.26 11.39 -12.17
N GLN A 20 8.16 10.84 -13.38
CA GLN A 20 9.26 10.85 -14.33
C GLN A 20 9.55 12.27 -14.85
N GLU A 21 8.52 13.05 -15.18
CA GLU A 21 8.64 14.46 -15.56
C GLU A 21 9.29 15.30 -14.46
N LEU A 22 8.90 15.07 -13.21
CA LEU A 22 9.49 15.74 -12.04
C LEU A 22 10.96 15.33 -11.84
N ALA A 23 11.29 14.04 -12.01
CA ALA A 23 12.67 13.56 -11.95
C ALA A 23 13.54 14.19 -13.05
N ASP A 24 13.01 14.32 -14.27
CA ASP A 24 13.69 14.97 -15.38
C ASP A 24 13.88 16.48 -15.14
N GLU A 25 12.94 17.13 -14.47
CA GLU A 25 13.08 18.53 -14.04
C GLU A 25 14.18 18.69 -12.99
N VAL A 26 14.17 17.85 -11.94
CA VAL A 26 15.21 17.83 -10.91
C VAL A 26 16.60 17.62 -11.52
N GLU A 27 16.75 16.66 -12.44
CA GLU A 27 18.03 16.40 -13.11
C GLU A 27 18.48 17.58 -13.98
N ARG A 28 17.55 18.24 -14.68
CA ARG A 28 17.86 19.46 -15.46
C ARG A 28 18.36 20.58 -14.55
N THR A 29 17.67 20.85 -13.44
CA THR A 29 18.07 21.87 -12.46
C THR A 29 19.41 21.52 -11.81
N HIS A 30 19.65 20.25 -11.47
CA HIS A 30 20.92 19.79 -10.93
C HIS A 30 22.09 20.04 -11.92
N LYS A 31 21.92 19.68 -13.20
CA LYS A 31 22.93 19.94 -14.24
C LYS A 31 23.20 21.43 -14.43
N GLU A 32 22.16 22.25 -14.47
CA GLU A 32 22.31 23.70 -14.60
C GLU A 32 23.10 24.27 -13.42
N LEU A 33 22.72 23.90 -12.19
CA LEU A 33 23.38 24.38 -10.98
C LEU A 33 24.84 23.92 -10.92
N SER A 34 25.10 22.66 -11.23
CA SER A 34 26.46 22.09 -11.27
C SER A 34 27.35 22.82 -12.28
N SER A 35 26.81 23.25 -13.42
CA SER A 35 27.58 23.99 -14.44
C SER A 35 28.09 25.34 -13.94
N ARG A 36 27.34 25.99 -13.03
CA ARG A 36 27.61 27.34 -12.52
C ARG A 36 28.48 27.36 -11.26
N LEU A 37 28.54 26.25 -10.53
CA LEU A 37 29.24 26.16 -9.24
C LEU A 37 30.74 25.91 -9.40
N ALA A 38 31.53 26.38 -8.43
CA ALA A 38 32.94 26.05 -8.29
C ALA A 38 33.13 24.58 -7.86
N LYS A 39 34.35 24.05 -8.00
CA LYS A 39 34.64 22.62 -7.77
C LYS A 39 34.24 22.13 -6.37
N ASP A 40 34.49 22.92 -5.34
CA ASP A 40 34.17 22.50 -3.96
C ASP A 40 32.68 22.60 -3.66
N ASP A 41 31.99 23.60 -4.23
CA ASP A 41 30.53 23.70 -4.11
C ASP A 41 29.80 22.58 -4.88
N ARG A 42 30.35 22.11 -6.00
CA ARG A 42 29.82 20.93 -6.71
C ARG A 42 29.89 19.67 -5.85
N LYS A 43 30.96 19.48 -5.06
CA LYS A 43 31.04 18.34 -4.13
C LYS A 43 29.98 18.45 -3.04
N LEU A 44 29.73 19.66 -2.54
CA LEU A 44 28.67 19.89 -1.55
C LEU A 44 27.29 19.61 -2.15
N LEU A 45 27.05 20.02 -3.40
CA LEU A 45 25.82 19.71 -4.14
C LEU A 45 25.62 18.20 -4.32
N LEU A 46 26.65 17.45 -4.76
CA LEU A 46 26.54 15.99 -4.86
C LEU A 46 26.19 15.37 -3.50
N ARG A 47 26.87 15.80 -2.42
CA ARG A 47 26.58 15.29 -1.08
C ARG A 47 25.16 15.60 -0.63
N LEU A 48 24.62 16.76 -0.99
CA LEU A 48 23.23 17.12 -0.71
C LEU A 48 22.26 16.17 -1.44
N VAL A 49 22.48 15.92 -2.73
CA VAL A 49 21.67 15.00 -3.53
C VAL A 49 21.72 13.59 -2.95
N ASP A 50 22.90 13.09 -2.61
CA ASP A 50 23.04 11.77 -1.99
C ASP A 50 22.27 11.65 -0.67
N MET A 51 22.31 12.70 0.17
CA MET A 51 21.56 12.74 1.43
C MET A 51 20.05 12.82 1.20
N GLU A 52 19.61 13.60 0.21
CA GLU A 52 18.20 13.72 -0.15
C GLU A 52 17.65 12.39 -0.69
N ASP A 53 18.38 11.71 -1.57
CA ASP A 53 18.00 10.41 -2.11
C ASP A 53 17.94 9.34 -1.01
N HIS A 54 18.88 9.36 -0.08
CA HIS A 54 18.85 8.46 1.07
C HIS A 54 17.64 8.73 1.99
N LEU A 55 17.37 10.00 2.28
CA LEU A 55 16.22 10.42 3.08
C LEU A 55 14.92 10.00 2.39
N ARG A 56 14.78 10.27 1.11
CA ARG A 56 13.61 9.91 0.30
C ARG A 56 13.41 8.40 0.27
N GLY A 57 14.46 7.62 -0.01
CA GLY A 57 14.39 6.17 0.01
C GLY A 57 13.99 5.58 1.37
N THR A 58 14.48 6.18 2.46
CA THR A 58 14.12 5.76 3.82
C THR A 58 12.66 6.10 4.13
N ALA A 59 12.22 7.31 3.78
CA ALA A 59 10.86 7.77 4.01
C ALA A 59 9.83 6.97 3.19
N THR A 60 10.11 6.69 1.91
CA THR A 60 9.21 5.91 1.06
C THR A 60 9.09 4.48 1.56
N LEU A 61 10.20 3.83 1.93
CA LEU A 61 10.18 2.48 2.49
C LEU A 61 9.43 2.41 3.83
N HIS A 62 9.59 3.43 4.69
CA HIS A 62 8.84 3.54 5.94
C HIS A 62 7.33 3.64 5.66
N SER A 63 6.91 4.56 4.77
CA SER A 63 5.51 4.72 4.38
C SER A 63 4.93 3.45 3.76
N PHE A 64 5.68 2.78 2.89
CA PHE A 64 5.28 1.49 2.30
C PHE A 64 5.08 0.42 3.38
N THR A 65 6.01 0.32 4.33
CA THR A 65 5.91 -0.65 5.43
C THR A 65 4.68 -0.39 6.31
N CYS A 66 4.38 0.88 6.60
CA CYS A 66 3.15 1.26 7.32
C CYS A 66 1.89 0.89 6.52
N GLY A 67 1.87 1.19 5.22
CA GLY A 67 0.77 0.83 4.32
C GLY A 67 0.56 -0.68 4.23
N TYR A 68 1.63 -1.47 4.15
CA TYR A 68 1.56 -2.93 4.18
C TYR A 68 0.93 -3.44 5.48
N ARG A 69 1.37 -2.91 6.64
CA ARG A 69 0.80 -3.29 7.96
C ARG A 69 -0.69 -2.94 8.04
N LEU A 70 -1.09 -1.78 7.51
CA LEU A 70 -2.49 -1.38 7.43
C LEU A 70 -3.30 -2.34 6.54
N ALA A 71 -2.80 -2.66 5.34
CA ALA A 71 -3.45 -3.59 4.42
C ALA A 71 -3.61 -4.99 5.03
N CYS A 72 -2.60 -5.48 5.76
CA CYS A 72 -2.72 -6.73 6.52
C CYS A 72 -3.79 -6.66 7.62
N GLY A 73 -3.93 -5.51 8.29
CA GLY A 73 -4.98 -5.27 9.29
C GLY A 73 -6.37 -5.36 8.65
N ILE A 74 -6.59 -4.59 7.58
CA ILE A 74 -7.85 -4.61 6.81
C ILE A 74 -8.16 -6.02 6.29
N HIS A 75 -7.17 -6.72 5.74
CA HIS A 75 -7.35 -8.07 5.25
C HIS A 75 -7.79 -9.05 6.36
N ARG A 76 -7.23 -8.90 7.57
CA ARG A 76 -7.63 -9.69 8.74
C ARG A 76 -9.06 -9.39 9.14
N GLU A 77 -9.43 -8.11 9.26
CA GLU A 77 -10.79 -7.70 9.61
C GLU A 77 -11.82 -8.28 8.62
N LEU A 78 -11.54 -8.20 7.32
CA LEU A 78 -12.39 -8.77 6.27
C LEU A 78 -12.42 -10.31 6.25
N ALA A 79 -11.38 -10.97 6.76
CA ALA A 79 -11.32 -12.43 6.83
C ALA A 79 -12.02 -12.99 8.09
N GLU A 80 -12.07 -12.19 9.16
CA GLU A 80 -12.73 -12.54 10.43
C GLU A 80 -14.25 -12.25 10.38
N GLU A 81 -14.70 -11.26 9.61
CA GLU A 81 -16.12 -11.12 9.27
C GLU A 81 -16.54 -12.22 8.26
N PRO A 82 -17.48 -13.12 8.61
CA PRO A 82 -18.06 -13.99 7.59
C PRO A 82 -18.77 -13.10 6.56
N MET A 83 -18.32 -13.14 5.31
CA MET A 83 -19.00 -12.43 4.20
C MET A 83 -20.49 -12.71 4.27
N TYR A 84 -21.29 -11.64 4.36
CA TYR A 84 -22.74 -11.75 4.30
C TYR A 84 -23.12 -12.54 3.04
N SER A 85 -23.74 -13.70 3.25
CA SER A 85 -24.17 -14.59 2.19
C SER A 85 -25.70 -14.59 2.17
N PHE A 86 -26.26 -13.93 1.16
CA PHE A 86 -27.70 -13.93 0.93
C PHE A 86 -28.26 -15.35 0.83
N ALA A 87 -27.53 -16.25 0.16
CA ALA A 87 -27.90 -17.65 0.05
C ALA A 87 -27.95 -18.35 1.42
N LYS A 88 -26.96 -18.10 2.29
CA LYS A 88 -26.94 -18.66 3.65
C LYS A 88 -28.10 -18.12 4.50
N GLU A 89 -28.42 -16.84 4.38
CA GLU A 89 -29.56 -16.23 5.09
C GLU A 89 -30.90 -16.79 4.58
N GLU A 90 -31.04 -16.99 3.26
CA GLU A 90 -32.23 -17.58 2.66
C GLU A 90 -32.41 -19.04 3.09
N GLU A 91 -31.34 -19.82 3.14
CA GLU A 91 -31.32 -21.20 3.64
C GLU A 91 -31.70 -21.25 5.14
N GLU A 92 -31.11 -20.40 5.99
CA GLU A 92 -31.48 -20.29 7.40
C GLU A 92 -32.94 -19.87 7.60
N ARG A 93 -33.48 -19.00 6.73
CA ARG A 93 -34.89 -18.59 6.75
C ARG A 93 -35.80 -19.75 6.33
N ALA A 94 -35.41 -20.54 5.34
CA ALA A 94 -36.15 -21.71 4.91
C ALA A 94 -36.17 -22.81 6.00
N CYS A 95 -35.02 -23.11 6.61
CA CYS A 95 -34.91 -24.05 7.73
C CYS A 95 -35.77 -23.64 8.93
N ARG A 96 -35.76 -22.36 9.33
CA ARG A 96 -36.62 -21.85 10.40
C ARG A 96 -38.12 -22.02 10.10
N LYS A 97 -38.53 -21.81 8.85
CA LYS A 97 -39.93 -22.02 8.43
C LYS A 97 -40.32 -23.50 8.44
N ALA A 98 -39.43 -24.38 8.00
CA ALA A 98 -39.67 -25.82 8.02
C ALA A 98 -39.82 -26.34 9.46
N GLN A 99 -38.93 -25.92 10.38
CA GLN A 99 -39.00 -26.29 11.80
C GLN A 99 -40.28 -25.79 12.48
N ALA A 100 -40.71 -24.56 12.19
CA ALA A 100 -41.96 -24.02 12.73
C ALA A 100 -43.20 -24.75 12.20
N ASN A 101 -43.16 -25.28 10.98
CA ASN A 101 -44.27 -26.07 10.43
C ASN A 101 -44.32 -27.48 11.05
N ASP A 102 -43.17 -28.11 11.26
CA ASP A 102 -43.09 -29.43 11.92
C ASP A 102 -43.56 -29.38 13.38
N GLU A 103 -43.27 -28.31 14.13
CA GLU A 103 -43.75 -28.13 15.51
C GLU A 103 -45.27 -27.96 15.59
N ASN A 104 -45.88 -27.27 14.61
CA ASN A 104 -47.33 -27.09 14.55
C ASN A 104 -48.08 -28.38 14.18
N ASP A 105 -47.49 -29.26 13.38
CA ASP A 105 -48.09 -30.55 13.00
C ASP A 105 -48.01 -31.59 14.14
N THR A 106 -47.10 -31.44 15.11
CA THR A 106 -47.00 -32.32 16.29
C THR A 106 -47.95 -31.98 17.44
N GLU A 107 -48.57 -30.79 17.44
CA GLU A 107 -49.52 -30.35 18.48
C GLU A 107 -51.02 -30.51 18.10
N THR A 108 -51.32 -31.00 16.89
CA THR A 108 -52.68 -31.38 16.43
C THR A 108 -52.92 -32.89 16.48
#